data_AF-A0A7C1AA81-F1
#
_entry.id   AF-A0A7C1AA81-F1
#
_cell.length_a   1.000
_cell.length_b   1.000
_cell.length_c   1.000
_cell.angle_alpha   90.00
_cell.angle_beta   90.00
_cell.angle_gamma   90.00
#
_symmetry.space_group_name_H-M   'P 1'
#
loop_
_entity.id
_entity.type
_entity.pdbx_description
1 polymer ?
#
loop_
_entity_poly.entity_id
_entity_poly.type
_entity_poly.pdbx_seq_one_letter_code
_entity_poly.pdbx_strand_id
1 'polypeptide(L)'
;TIDFDTVDGTAKAVDGDYTPTSGTLVFEPGVTTRTIVVAILDDSDAEGDGIDEDGDGSGTPGDNPCTGGETENCDDNCPYAENPDQSDIDTDGIGDVCDSDADGDGCNQDGDGSGTPGDNPCTGGETENCDDNCPFADNSDQADEDSDGVGDVCDNCQNIYNSEQSNYDNDDYGDLCDSCTDIDGDGYGDPEFPLNVCPEDNCPPIYNPDQTDSNDDGVGDACDWLCGDVNNDGSINILDITYIINYLYKGGPAPIFPEASDVDNSGSINILDISYIISYLYKGGPEPECS
;
A
#
# COMPACT_ATOMS: atom_id res chain seq x y z
N THR A 1 -33.35 35.95 -4.02
CA THR A 1 -33.13 34.68 -3.32
C THR A 1 -31.63 34.42 -3.28
N ILE A 2 -31.16 33.53 -2.42
CA ILE A 2 -29.75 33.12 -2.31
C ILE A 2 -29.73 31.61 -2.16
N ASP A 3 -29.02 30.90 -3.02
CA ASP A 3 -28.84 29.46 -2.91
C ASP A 3 -27.71 29.14 -1.94
N PHE A 4 -27.80 28.00 -1.24
CA PHE A 4 -26.78 27.51 -0.33
C PHE A 4 -26.64 26.00 -0.46
N ASP A 5 -25.45 25.53 -0.11
CA ASP A 5 -25.07 24.13 0.01
C ASP A 5 -24.05 24.03 1.14
N THR A 6 -24.10 22.95 1.91
CA THR A 6 -23.06 22.62 2.89
C THR A 6 -21.92 21.90 2.19
N VAL A 7 -20.70 22.13 2.64
CA VAL A 7 -19.50 21.43 2.15
C VAL A 7 -18.71 20.94 3.34
N ASP A 8 -18.01 19.82 3.17
CA ASP A 8 -17.17 19.24 4.21
C ASP A 8 -16.07 20.21 4.63
N GLY A 9 -15.76 20.17 5.92
CA GLY A 9 -14.70 20.94 6.54
C GLY A 9 -13.96 20.04 7.53
N THR A 10 -13.87 20.46 8.78
CA THR A 10 -13.46 19.57 9.88
C THR A 10 -14.54 18.57 10.27
N ALA A 11 -15.79 18.83 9.88
CA ALA A 11 -16.88 17.89 9.95
C ALA A 11 -17.14 17.36 8.53
N LYS A 12 -17.19 16.04 8.34
CA LYS A 12 -17.43 15.38 7.04
C LYS A 12 -18.76 14.64 7.07
N ALA A 13 -19.58 14.85 6.04
CA ALA A 13 -20.88 14.19 5.93
C ALA A 13 -20.80 12.68 5.67
N VAL A 14 -19.65 12.18 5.23
CA VAL A 14 -19.39 10.76 4.99
C VAL A 14 -19.06 10.01 6.28
N ASP A 15 -18.43 10.70 7.24
CA ASP A 15 -18.03 10.15 8.54
C ASP A 15 -19.27 10.08 9.46
N GLY A 16 -20.13 11.10 9.38
CA GLY A 16 -21.47 11.05 9.96
C GLY A 16 -21.84 12.36 10.63
N ASP A 17 -20.87 13.09 11.19
CA ASP A 17 -20.90 14.46 11.74
C ASP A 17 -22.14 15.33 11.46
N TYR A 18 -22.56 15.42 10.20
CA TYR A 18 -23.73 16.18 9.81
C TYR A 18 -24.42 15.65 8.55
N THR A 19 -25.71 15.97 8.43
CA THR A 19 -26.47 15.71 7.20
C THR A 19 -26.28 16.84 6.17
N PRO A 20 -25.78 16.56 4.94
CA PRO A 20 -25.68 17.54 3.88
C PRO A 20 -27.00 18.28 3.63
N THR A 21 -26.95 19.61 3.64
CA THR A 21 -28.13 20.46 3.53
C THR A 21 -27.94 21.52 2.44
N SER A 22 -28.80 21.48 1.42
CA SER A 22 -28.85 22.47 0.34
C SER A 22 -30.23 23.10 0.18
N GLY A 23 -30.30 24.30 -0.40
CA GLY A 23 -31.57 24.96 -0.68
C GLY A 23 -31.48 26.41 -1.13
N THR A 24 -32.64 27.09 -1.15
CA THR A 24 -32.76 28.48 -1.61
C THR A 24 -33.44 29.35 -0.54
N LEU A 25 -32.75 30.39 -0.07
CA LEU A 25 -33.27 31.39 0.85
C LEU A 25 -34.02 32.51 0.11
N VAL A 26 -35.24 32.83 0.58
CA VAL A 26 -36.04 33.95 0.07
C VAL A 26 -36.06 35.10 1.08
N PHE A 27 -35.61 36.28 0.62
CA PHE A 27 -35.58 37.51 1.41
C PHE A 27 -36.69 38.46 0.94
N GLU A 28 -37.65 38.73 1.82
CA GLU A 28 -38.67 39.76 1.61
C GLU A 28 -38.06 41.17 1.77
N PRO A 29 -38.65 42.21 1.16
CA PRO A 29 -38.16 43.58 1.30
C PRO A 29 -38.02 44.01 2.77
N GLY A 30 -36.81 44.40 3.17
CA GLY A 30 -36.49 44.84 4.53
C GLY A 30 -36.00 43.73 5.47
N VAL A 31 -35.96 42.47 5.04
CA VAL A 31 -35.35 41.36 5.80
C VAL A 31 -33.88 41.20 5.41
N THR A 32 -32.99 41.19 6.40
CA THR A 32 -31.53 41.10 6.19
C THR A 32 -30.89 39.84 6.73
N THR A 33 -31.62 38.98 7.45
CA THR A 33 -31.11 37.74 8.05
C THR A 33 -32.10 36.59 7.87
N ARG A 34 -31.58 35.39 7.61
CA ARG A 34 -32.30 34.12 7.56
C ARG A 34 -31.42 33.03 8.19
N THR A 35 -32.04 31.98 8.69
CA THR A 35 -31.34 30.86 9.34
C THR A 35 -31.47 29.63 8.46
N ILE A 36 -30.36 28.89 8.32
CA ILE A 36 -30.33 27.51 7.83
C ILE A 36 -30.16 26.60 9.04
N VAL A 37 -30.75 25.40 9.00
CA VAL A 37 -30.58 24.38 10.03
C VAL A 37 -29.83 23.23 9.38
N VAL A 38 -28.67 22.89 9.92
CA VAL A 38 -27.89 21.71 9.55
C VAL A 38 -28.04 20.75 10.72
N ALA A 39 -28.51 19.54 10.46
CA ALA A 39 -28.57 18.50 11.49
C ALA A 39 -27.16 17.95 11.68
N ILE A 40 -26.62 18.03 12.90
CA ILE A 40 -25.45 17.25 13.29
C ILE A 40 -25.91 15.84 13.61
N LEU A 41 -25.16 14.84 13.17
CA LEU A 41 -25.25 13.51 13.75
C LEU A 41 -24.13 13.49 14.80
N ASP A 42 -24.53 13.24 16.04
CA ASP A 42 -23.60 13.02 17.14
C ASP A 42 -23.21 11.55 16.99
N ASP A 43 -22.29 11.26 16.07
CA ASP A 43 -21.50 10.04 16.13
C ASP A 43 -20.46 10.21 17.24
N SER A 44 -20.08 9.10 17.81
CA SER A 44 -19.05 9.02 18.84
C SER A 44 -17.71 8.66 18.20
N ASP A 45 -17.48 9.06 16.95
CA ASP A 45 -16.23 8.92 16.19
C ASP A 45 -15.75 10.35 15.88
N ALA A 46 -14.73 10.83 16.60
CA ALA A 46 -14.40 12.26 16.64
C ALA A 46 -13.45 12.70 15.51
N GLU A 47 -12.64 11.79 15.03
CA GLU A 47 -11.59 11.95 14.02
C GLU A 47 -12.02 11.42 12.66
N GLY A 48 -13.07 10.60 12.60
CA GLY A 48 -13.69 10.10 11.37
C GLY A 48 -12.95 8.90 10.79
N ASP A 49 -12.37 8.06 11.65
CA ASP A 49 -11.56 6.90 11.25
C ASP A 49 -12.39 5.60 11.16
N GLY A 50 -13.64 5.65 11.63
CA GLY A 50 -14.59 4.55 11.62
C GLY A 50 -14.63 3.73 12.91
N ILE A 51 -13.87 4.11 13.94
CA ILE A 51 -13.86 3.54 15.29
C ILE A 51 -14.59 4.49 16.25
N ASP A 52 -15.29 3.91 17.21
CA ASP A 52 -16.15 4.65 18.13
C ASP A 52 -15.44 4.82 19.47
N GLU A 53 -15.41 6.04 19.98
CA GLU A 53 -14.88 6.48 21.27
C GLU A 53 -15.54 5.78 22.46
N ASP A 54 -16.75 5.25 22.30
CA ASP A 54 -17.49 4.38 23.26
C ASP A 54 -17.98 3.12 22.53
N GLY A 55 -17.11 2.50 21.73
CA GLY A 55 -17.45 1.35 20.88
C GLY A 55 -17.90 0.10 21.64
N ASP A 56 -17.61 0.01 22.94
CA ASP A 56 -18.16 -1.04 23.82
C ASP A 56 -19.58 -0.72 24.37
N GLY A 57 -20.03 0.54 24.23
CA GLY A 57 -21.32 1.05 24.67
C GLY A 57 -21.51 1.10 26.18
N SER A 58 -20.42 1.19 26.96
CA SER A 58 -20.42 1.34 28.41
C SER A 58 -21.01 2.69 28.84
N GLY A 59 -20.94 3.69 27.97
CA GLY A 59 -21.28 5.09 28.23
C GLY A 59 -20.11 5.89 28.81
N THR A 60 -18.88 5.36 28.75
CA THR A 60 -17.67 5.96 29.28
C THR A 60 -16.50 5.83 28.30
N PRO A 61 -16.28 6.81 27.41
CA PRO A 61 -15.19 6.74 26.45
C PRO A 61 -13.81 6.48 27.06
N GLY A 62 -13.04 5.60 26.41
CA GLY A 62 -11.68 5.21 26.77
C GLY A 62 -11.57 4.38 28.05
N ASP A 63 -12.65 3.78 28.55
CA ASP A 63 -12.59 2.88 29.71
C ASP A 63 -12.29 1.43 29.32
N ASN A 64 -12.46 1.11 28.03
CA ASN A 64 -12.05 -0.14 27.41
C ASN A 64 -11.38 0.11 26.04
N PRO A 65 -10.19 0.74 26.00
CA PRO A 65 -9.52 1.07 24.75
C PRO A 65 -9.18 -0.19 23.95
N CYS A 66 -9.22 -0.07 22.63
CA CYS A 66 -8.76 -1.09 21.71
C CYS A 66 -7.25 -1.33 21.89
N THR A 67 -6.83 -2.59 21.78
CA THR A 67 -5.40 -2.99 21.90
C THR A 67 -5.07 -4.01 20.81
N GLY A 68 -3.83 -4.03 20.32
CA GLY A 68 -3.38 -5.05 19.36
C GLY A 68 -4.20 -5.13 18.06
N GLY A 69 -4.75 -4.00 17.61
CA GLY A 69 -5.53 -3.88 16.38
C GLY A 69 -6.96 -4.42 16.46
N GLU A 70 -7.52 -4.59 17.67
CA GLU A 70 -8.94 -4.86 17.85
C GLU A 70 -9.78 -3.62 17.45
N THR A 71 -10.93 -3.82 16.80
CA THR A 71 -11.79 -2.72 16.31
C THR A 71 -13.27 -2.91 16.67
N GLU A 72 -13.59 -3.92 17.48
CA GLU A 72 -14.97 -4.28 17.83
C GLU A 72 -15.18 -4.40 19.34
N ASN A 73 -16.21 -3.73 19.88
CA ASN A 73 -16.54 -3.72 21.31
C ASN A 73 -15.39 -3.22 22.19
N CYS A 74 -14.64 -2.26 21.69
CA CYS A 74 -13.63 -1.49 22.39
C CYS A 74 -13.74 -0.04 21.94
N ASP A 75 -13.14 0.85 22.70
CA ASP A 75 -13.14 2.29 22.49
C ASP A 75 -11.91 2.68 21.66
N ASP A 76 -12.02 3.71 20.84
CA ASP A 76 -10.87 4.29 20.14
C ASP A 76 -9.72 4.60 21.12
N ASN A 77 -8.54 4.05 20.83
CA ASN A 77 -7.32 4.25 21.62
C ASN A 77 -6.56 5.54 21.23
N CYS A 78 -6.99 6.26 20.18
CA CYS A 78 -6.53 7.59 19.82
C CYS A 78 -7.66 8.58 19.43
N PRO A 79 -8.46 9.06 20.41
CA PRO A 79 -9.65 9.93 20.28
C PRO A 79 -9.56 11.24 19.44
N TYR A 80 -8.36 11.59 18.99
CA TYR A 80 -8.09 12.84 18.29
C TYR A 80 -7.17 12.66 17.08
N ALA A 81 -6.85 11.43 16.69
CA ALA A 81 -5.95 11.12 15.59
C ALA A 81 -6.43 9.87 14.85
N GLU A 82 -6.76 10.03 13.56
CA GLU A 82 -7.26 8.92 12.73
C GLU A 82 -6.30 7.70 12.76
N ASN A 83 -6.74 6.57 13.30
CA ASN A 83 -6.02 5.29 13.34
C ASN A 83 -6.98 4.09 13.19
N PRO A 84 -7.56 3.88 11.99
CA PRO A 84 -8.59 2.87 11.76
C PRO A 84 -8.18 1.42 12.08
N ASP A 85 -6.87 1.17 12.17
CA ASP A 85 -6.29 -0.13 12.50
C ASP A 85 -6.08 -0.34 14.00
N GLN A 86 -6.24 0.70 14.84
CA GLN A 86 -6.16 0.64 16.30
C GLN A 86 -4.89 -0.08 16.81
N SER A 87 -3.78 0.15 16.12
CA SER A 87 -2.48 -0.41 16.52
C SER A 87 -2.08 0.13 17.90
N ASP A 88 -1.56 -0.76 18.73
CA ASP A 88 -1.16 -0.54 20.11
C ASP A 88 -0.20 -1.69 20.46
N ILE A 89 1.09 -1.44 20.22
CA ILE A 89 2.15 -2.46 20.25
C ILE A 89 2.44 -2.92 21.69
N ASP A 90 2.46 -1.98 22.63
CA ASP A 90 2.81 -2.25 24.03
C ASP A 90 1.59 -2.66 24.88
N THR A 91 0.38 -2.49 24.34
CA THR A 91 -0.91 -2.86 24.93
C THR A 91 -1.26 -2.07 26.19
N ASP A 92 -0.79 -0.83 26.32
CA ASP A 92 -1.10 0.04 27.44
C ASP A 92 -2.48 0.75 27.33
N GLY A 93 -3.10 0.66 26.15
CA GLY A 93 -4.40 1.24 25.82
C GLY A 93 -4.33 2.65 25.23
N ILE A 94 -3.15 3.14 24.90
CA ILE A 94 -2.89 4.33 24.08
C ILE A 94 -2.42 3.82 22.71
N GLY A 95 -3.07 4.23 21.62
CA GLY A 95 -2.68 3.74 20.29
C GLY A 95 -1.34 4.31 19.82
N ASP A 96 -0.63 3.56 18.96
CA ASP A 96 0.71 3.91 18.45
C ASP A 96 0.78 5.33 17.85
N VAL A 97 -0.31 5.80 17.26
CA VAL A 97 -0.40 7.11 16.60
C VAL A 97 -0.38 8.27 17.61
N CYS A 98 -0.86 8.05 18.83
CA CYS A 98 -0.97 9.04 19.88
C CYS A 98 -0.15 8.71 21.13
N ASP A 99 0.57 7.60 21.13
CA ASP A 99 1.53 7.24 22.15
C ASP A 99 2.89 7.90 21.90
N SER A 100 3.50 8.39 22.98
CA SER A 100 4.85 8.93 22.97
C SER A 100 5.94 7.87 23.12
N ASP A 101 5.58 6.63 23.50
CA ASP A 101 6.45 5.50 23.82
C ASP A 101 5.80 4.20 23.32
N ALA A 102 5.53 4.13 22.00
CA ALA A 102 4.58 3.18 21.41
C ALA A 102 4.88 1.69 21.64
N ASP A 103 6.14 1.33 21.91
CA ASP A 103 6.53 -0.05 22.24
C ASP A 103 6.82 -0.28 23.73
N GLY A 104 6.67 0.77 24.55
CA GLY A 104 6.77 0.73 26.01
C GLY A 104 8.18 0.40 26.53
N ASP A 105 9.22 0.63 25.73
CA ASP A 105 10.60 0.33 26.11
C ASP A 105 11.18 1.36 27.11
N GLY A 106 10.52 2.52 27.22
CA GLY A 106 10.91 3.63 28.10
C GLY A 106 11.79 4.69 27.44
N CYS A 107 11.91 4.67 26.12
CA CYS A 107 12.52 5.68 25.26
C CYS A 107 11.44 6.32 24.37
N ASN A 108 11.25 7.63 24.50
CA ASN A 108 10.18 8.29 23.76
C ASN A 108 10.54 8.49 22.27
N GLN A 109 9.52 8.49 21.42
CA GLN A 109 9.61 8.79 19.98
C GLN A 109 10.16 10.19 19.67
N ASP A 110 9.89 11.17 20.53
CA ASP A 110 10.40 12.55 20.46
C ASP A 110 11.03 12.90 21.83
N GLY A 111 12.04 12.12 22.23
CA GLY A 111 12.65 12.20 23.55
C GLY A 111 13.47 13.47 23.77
N ASP A 112 13.83 14.19 22.70
CA ASP A 112 14.47 15.51 22.79
C ASP A 112 13.49 16.71 22.73
N GLY A 113 12.23 16.45 22.35
CA GLY A 113 11.16 17.45 22.30
C GLY A 113 11.33 18.47 21.18
N SER A 114 12.02 18.11 20.09
CA SER A 114 12.14 18.90 18.86
C SER A 114 10.79 19.06 18.17
N GLY A 115 9.86 18.12 18.40
CA GLY A 115 8.60 17.97 17.68
C GLY A 115 8.75 17.20 16.37
N THR A 116 9.88 16.51 16.16
CA THR A 116 10.16 15.71 14.96
C THR A 116 10.76 14.36 15.36
N PRO A 117 9.95 13.32 15.57
CA PRO A 117 10.45 11.98 15.89
C PRO A 117 11.54 11.48 14.93
N GLY A 118 12.60 10.89 15.48
CA GLY A 118 13.71 10.29 14.75
C GLY A 118 14.71 11.29 14.15
N ASP A 119 14.62 12.59 14.44
CA ASP A 119 15.60 13.57 13.96
C ASP A 119 16.89 13.60 14.79
N ASN A 120 16.84 13.02 16.00
CA ASN A 120 17.96 12.85 16.90
C ASN A 120 17.94 11.47 17.59
N PRO A 121 18.13 10.37 16.82
CA PRO A 121 18.01 9.01 17.35
C PRO A 121 19.08 8.69 18.39
N CYS A 122 18.73 7.89 19.39
CA CYS A 122 19.66 7.35 20.35
C CYS A 122 20.65 6.38 19.66
N THR A 123 21.86 6.26 20.19
CA THR A 123 22.98 5.51 19.56
C THR A 123 23.63 4.50 20.51
N GLY A 124 22.86 4.01 21.49
CA GLY A 124 23.30 2.99 22.45
C GLY A 124 23.39 3.48 23.90
N GLY A 125 22.48 2.98 24.74
CA GLY A 125 22.45 3.14 26.20
C GLY A 125 22.03 4.52 26.71
N GLU A 126 21.73 5.45 25.81
CA GLU A 126 21.09 6.73 26.08
C GLU A 126 19.57 6.58 25.86
N THR A 127 18.75 7.13 26.75
CA THR A 127 17.27 7.06 26.70
C THR A 127 16.63 8.41 27.05
N GLU A 128 17.40 9.49 27.03
CA GLU A 128 16.94 10.84 27.41
C GLU A 128 17.57 11.88 26.48
N ASN A 129 16.78 12.84 25.99
CA ASN A 129 17.22 13.89 25.05
C ASN A 129 17.73 13.36 23.70
N CYS A 130 17.24 12.18 23.32
CA CYS A 130 17.32 11.57 22.01
C CYS A 130 16.02 10.79 21.79
N ASP A 131 15.74 10.47 20.54
CA ASP A 131 14.55 9.77 20.11
C ASP A 131 14.83 8.26 20.05
N ASP A 132 13.81 7.45 20.26
CA ASP A 132 13.89 6.01 20.06
C ASP A 132 14.34 5.69 18.61
N ASN A 133 15.40 4.88 18.49
CA ASN A 133 15.93 4.43 17.20
C ASN A 133 15.23 3.16 16.66
N CYS A 134 14.30 2.58 17.41
CA CYS A 134 13.35 1.56 16.96
C CYS A 134 11.93 1.79 17.49
N PRO A 135 11.22 2.83 16.99
CA PRO A 135 9.90 3.27 17.48
C PRO A 135 8.81 2.22 17.74
N PHE A 136 8.93 1.04 17.16
CA PHE A 136 7.88 0.02 17.15
C PHE A 136 8.41 -1.34 17.59
N ALA A 137 9.58 -1.39 18.23
CA ALA A 137 10.24 -2.63 18.62
C ALA A 137 11.13 -2.45 19.86
N ASP A 138 10.67 -2.95 21.01
CA ASP A 138 11.35 -2.80 22.31
C ASP A 138 12.85 -3.10 22.21
N ASN A 139 13.63 -2.04 22.38
CA ASN A 139 15.07 -2.06 22.48
C ASN A 139 15.54 -1.06 23.52
N SER A 140 15.17 -1.28 24.78
CA SER A 140 15.53 -0.37 25.87
C SER A 140 17.04 -0.16 26.10
N ASP A 141 17.92 -0.87 25.39
CA ASP A 141 19.37 -0.60 25.33
C ASP A 141 19.81 0.30 24.18
N GLN A 142 18.91 0.63 23.25
CA GLN A 142 19.04 1.51 22.10
C GLN A 142 20.27 1.18 21.25
N ALA A 143 20.67 -0.10 21.20
CA ALA A 143 21.85 -0.54 20.47
C ALA A 143 21.75 -0.18 18.99
N ASP A 144 22.85 0.32 18.42
CA ASP A 144 23.00 0.74 17.01
C ASP A 144 24.48 0.54 16.62
N GLU A 145 24.79 -0.64 16.08
CA GLU A 145 26.17 -1.10 15.84
C GLU A 145 26.88 -0.30 14.72
N ASP A 146 26.15 0.15 13.70
CA ASP A 146 26.73 0.85 12.55
C ASP A 146 26.53 2.38 12.54
N SER A 147 25.74 2.89 13.49
CA SER A 147 25.49 4.31 13.74
C SER A 147 24.78 5.02 12.60
N ASP A 148 23.80 4.36 11.98
CA ASP A 148 22.94 4.95 10.96
C ASP A 148 21.66 5.60 11.49
N GLY A 149 21.39 5.42 12.79
CA GLY A 149 20.21 5.97 13.46
C GLY A 149 19.02 5.01 13.49
N VAL A 150 19.18 3.77 13.02
CA VAL A 150 18.20 2.68 13.16
C VAL A 150 18.78 1.67 14.15
N GLY A 151 18.01 1.28 15.16
CA GLY A 151 18.50 0.38 16.19
C GLY A 151 18.63 -1.08 15.71
N ASP A 152 19.54 -1.82 16.33
CA ASP A 152 19.90 -3.21 15.99
C ASP A 152 18.71 -4.17 15.88
N VAL A 153 17.61 -3.93 16.60
CA VAL A 153 16.44 -4.83 16.59
C VAL A 153 15.51 -4.60 15.39
N CYS A 154 15.56 -3.40 14.81
CA CYS A 154 14.73 -2.98 13.68
C CYS A 154 15.55 -2.65 12.43
N ASP A 155 16.88 -2.76 12.50
CA ASP A 155 17.79 -2.59 11.38
C ASP A 155 17.88 -3.87 10.53
N ASN A 156 17.35 -3.81 9.31
CA ASN A 156 17.40 -4.90 8.33
C ASN A 156 18.80 -5.14 7.75
N CYS A 157 19.79 -4.31 8.10
CA CYS A 157 21.19 -4.46 7.77
C CYS A 157 22.14 -4.03 8.90
N GLN A 158 21.92 -4.50 10.14
CA GLN A 158 22.66 -4.24 11.42
C GLN A 158 24.16 -3.82 11.38
N ASN A 159 24.94 -4.16 10.36
CA ASN A 159 26.36 -3.84 10.26
C ASN A 159 26.73 -2.96 9.04
N ILE A 160 25.74 -2.45 8.29
CA ILE A 160 25.91 -1.70 7.04
C ILE A 160 24.98 -0.50 7.03
N TYR A 161 25.52 0.67 7.38
CA TYR A 161 24.82 1.96 7.36
C TYR A 161 23.79 2.09 6.23
N ASN A 162 22.50 2.12 6.57
CA ASN A 162 21.38 2.11 5.64
C ASN A 162 20.09 2.75 6.23
N SER A 163 20.18 3.95 6.78
CA SER A 163 19.06 4.67 7.43
C SER A 163 17.71 4.72 6.68
N GLU A 164 17.67 4.43 5.38
CA GLU A 164 16.44 4.34 4.57
C GLU A 164 15.76 2.95 4.61
N GLN A 165 16.41 1.94 5.21
CA GLN A 165 15.88 0.59 5.46
C GLN A 165 15.21 -0.06 4.24
N SER A 166 15.71 0.21 3.03
CA SER A 166 15.15 -0.34 1.80
C SER A 166 15.28 -1.86 1.76
N ASN A 167 14.20 -2.55 1.37
CA ASN A 167 14.10 -3.99 1.27
C ASN A 167 13.12 -4.32 0.14
N TYR A 168 13.66 -4.66 -1.03
CA TYR A 168 12.90 -4.72 -2.28
C TYR A 168 12.01 -5.96 -2.40
N ASP A 169 12.48 -7.11 -1.91
CA ASP A 169 11.76 -8.39 -1.92
C ASP A 169 11.09 -8.72 -0.58
N ASN A 170 11.28 -7.89 0.45
CA ASN A 170 10.71 -8.02 1.79
C ASN A 170 11.14 -9.30 2.52
N ASP A 171 12.39 -9.71 2.34
CA ASP A 171 12.99 -10.80 3.12
C ASP A 171 13.62 -10.29 4.44
N ASP A 172 14.42 -11.11 5.12
CA ASP A 172 15.04 -10.74 6.39
C ASP A 172 16.23 -9.75 6.23
N TYR A 173 16.63 -9.40 5.01
CA TYR A 173 17.80 -8.59 4.68
C TYR A 173 17.42 -7.34 3.87
N GLY A 174 17.94 -6.18 4.24
CA GLY A 174 17.79 -4.97 3.42
C GLY A 174 18.68 -4.97 2.17
N ASP A 175 18.36 -4.14 1.19
CA ASP A 175 19.00 -4.08 -0.15
C ASP A 175 20.54 -3.94 -0.09
N LEU A 176 21.10 -3.35 0.97
CA LEU A 176 22.55 -3.12 1.10
C LEU A 176 23.32 -4.35 1.62
N CYS A 177 22.66 -5.23 2.35
CA CYS A 177 23.24 -6.44 2.93
C CYS A 177 22.65 -7.72 2.33
N ASP A 178 21.57 -7.60 1.58
CA ASP A 178 20.96 -8.67 0.83
C ASP A 178 21.90 -9.12 -0.30
N SER A 179 22.06 -10.43 -0.35
CA SER A 179 22.91 -11.11 -1.32
C SER A 179 22.10 -11.86 -2.36
N CYS A 180 20.78 -11.90 -2.25
CA CYS A 180 19.90 -12.59 -3.18
C CYS A 180 18.53 -11.92 -3.18
N THR A 181 18.43 -10.80 -3.88
CA THR A 181 17.15 -10.13 -4.09
C THR A 181 16.30 -10.99 -5.01
N ASP A 182 15.20 -11.54 -4.49
CA ASP A 182 14.34 -12.54 -5.13
C ASP A 182 12.87 -12.17 -4.88
N ILE A 183 12.32 -11.33 -5.77
CA ILE A 183 10.97 -10.74 -5.56
C ILE A 183 9.89 -11.83 -5.49
N ASP A 184 10.02 -12.88 -6.29
CA ASP A 184 8.98 -13.88 -6.44
C ASP A 184 9.16 -15.12 -5.55
N GLY A 185 10.33 -15.25 -4.93
CA GLY A 185 10.68 -16.27 -3.94
C GLY A 185 10.95 -17.64 -4.56
N ASP A 186 11.33 -17.73 -5.83
CA ASP A 186 11.62 -18.99 -6.52
C ASP A 186 13.02 -19.56 -6.25
N GLY A 187 13.88 -18.76 -5.60
CA GLY A 187 15.26 -19.09 -5.24
C GLY A 187 16.30 -18.64 -6.27
N TYR A 188 15.91 -17.87 -7.26
CA TYR A 188 16.76 -17.21 -8.24
C TYR A 188 16.64 -15.70 -8.06
N GLY A 189 17.76 -15.00 -8.13
CA GLY A 189 17.77 -13.59 -7.83
C GLY A 189 17.65 -12.73 -9.08
N ASP A 190 17.07 -11.56 -8.90
CA ASP A 190 16.87 -10.54 -9.90
C ASP A 190 18.19 -10.06 -10.53
N PRO A 191 18.31 -10.06 -11.87
CA PRO A 191 19.52 -9.63 -12.58
C PRO A 191 19.88 -8.15 -12.42
N GLU A 192 18.93 -7.30 -11.99
CA GLU A 192 19.16 -5.85 -11.84
C GLU A 192 19.90 -5.47 -10.55
N PHE A 193 20.05 -6.41 -9.61
CA PHE A 193 20.66 -6.18 -8.29
C PHE A 193 22.13 -6.69 -8.25
N PRO A 194 23.12 -5.79 -8.10
CA PRO A 194 24.54 -6.11 -8.32
C PRO A 194 25.22 -6.93 -7.21
N LEU A 195 24.58 -7.08 -6.03
CA LEU A 195 25.07 -7.92 -4.92
C LEU A 195 24.67 -9.39 -5.05
N ASN A 196 23.78 -9.70 -5.99
CA ASN A 196 23.16 -11.00 -6.18
C ASN A 196 24.21 -12.14 -6.37
N VAL A 197 24.37 -12.98 -5.35
CA VAL A 197 25.22 -14.18 -5.33
C VAL A 197 24.43 -15.47 -5.63
N CYS A 198 23.10 -15.40 -5.71
CA CYS A 198 22.29 -16.52 -6.17
C CYS A 198 22.28 -16.57 -7.72
N PRO A 199 21.82 -17.68 -8.31
CA PRO A 199 21.72 -17.77 -9.77
C PRO A 199 20.71 -16.73 -10.28
N GLU A 200 20.98 -16.16 -11.45
CA GLU A 200 20.11 -15.16 -12.08
C GLU A 200 18.76 -15.77 -12.46
N ASP A 201 17.69 -15.05 -12.13
CA ASP A 201 16.32 -15.35 -12.54
C ASP A 201 16.07 -14.85 -13.97
N ASN A 202 15.57 -15.75 -14.83
CA ASN A 202 15.13 -15.42 -16.18
C ASN A 202 13.68 -14.91 -16.28
N CYS A 203 12.95 -14.84 -15.16
CA CYS A 203 11.62 -14.27 -14.99
C CYS A 203 11.37 -13.57 -13.63
N PRO A 204 12.12 -12.48 -13.30
CA PRO A 204 12.14 -11.85 -11.97
C PRO A 204 10.79 -11.61 -11.25
N PRO A 205 9.70 -11.22 -11.93
CA PRO A 205 8.42 -11.01 -11.24
C PRO A 205 7.50 -12.24 -11.23
N ILE A 206 7.90 -13.40 -11.77
CA ILE A 206 7.03 -14.54 -12.05
C ILE A 206 7.65 -15.86 -11.58
N TYR A 207 7.22 -16.31 -10.39
CA TYR A 207 7.70 -17.53 -9.74
C TYR A 207 7.84 -18.72 -10.71
N ASN A 208 9.07 -19.09 -11.03
CA ASN A 208 9.38 -20.13 -12.01
C ASN A 208 10.62 -20.96 -11.63
N PRO A 209 10.59 -21.74 -10.52
CA PRO A 209 11.77 -22.40 -9.96
C PRO A 209 12.44 -23.46 -10.86
N ASP A 210 11.79 -23.83 -11.97
CA ASP A 210 12.35 -24.72 -13.00
C ASP A 210 13.25 -23.96 -14.01
N GLN A 211 13.17 -22.63 -14.06
CA GLN A 211 13.95 -21.72 -14.91
C GLN A 211 14.05 -22.20 -16.36
N THR A 212 12.96 -22.79 -16.86
CA THR A 212 12.93 -23.38 -18.20
C THR A 212 13.01 -22.24 -19.21
N ASP A 213 14.00 -22.30 -20.10
CA ASP A 213 14.16 -21.41 -21.25
C ASP A 213 14.29 -22.33 -22.48
N SER A 214 13.18 -22.53 -23.19
CA SER A 214 13.09 -23.46 -24.31
C SER A 214 13.79 -22.95 -25.57
N ASN A 215 13.97 -21.64 -25.69
CA ASN A 215 14.49 -20.99 -26.90
C ASN A 215 15.93 -20.47 -26.74
N ASP A 216 16.51 -20.57 -25.53
CA ASP A 216 17.85 -20.13 -25.11
C ASP A 216 18.10 -18.62 -25.35
N ASP A 217 17.08 -17.77 -25.20
CA ASP A 217 17.21 -16.31 -25.37
C ASP A 217 17.47 -15.52 -24.08
N GLY A 218 17.42 -16.20 -22.93
CA GLY A 218 17.65 -15.64 -21.61
C GLY A 218 16.39 -15.14 -20.89
N VAL A 219 15.22 -15.26 -21.51
CA VAL A 219 13.91 -15.05 -20.88
C VAL A 219 13.27 -16.42 -20.62
N GLY A 220 12.79 -16.66 -19.41
CA GLY A 220 12.20 -17.97 -19.08
C GLY A 220 10.84 -18.16 -19.73
N ASP A 221 10.47 -19.40 -20.06
CA ASP A 221 9.17 -19.80 -20.60
C ASP A 221 7.97 -19.28 -19.77
N ALA A 222 8.18 -18.99 -18.49
CA ALA A 222 7.16 -18.45 -17.59
C ALA A 222 6.81 -16.99 -17.86
N CYS A 223 7.71 -16.22 -18.49
CA CYS A 223 7.57 -14.80 -18.80
C CYS A 223 7.97 -14.46 -20.26
N ASP A 224 8.39 -15.46 -21.04
CA ASP A 224 8.64 -15.38 -22.47
C ASP A 224 7.29 -15.42 -23.21
N TRP A 225 6.74 -14.24 -23.47
CA TRP A 225 5.50 -14.09 -24.20
C TRP A 225 5.76 -13.69 -25.66
N LEU A 226 5.06 -14.35 -26.57
CA LEU A 226 5.11 -14.02 -27.99
C LEU A 226 4.00 -13.02 -28.34
N CYS A 227 4.36 -11.86 -28.90
CA CYS A 227 3.38 -10.88 -29.35
C CYS A 227 2.35 -11.51 -30.32
N GLY A 228 1.08 -11.49 -29.95
CA GLY A 228 -0.03 -12.11 -30.69
C GLY A 228 -0.35 -13.57 -30.32
N ASP A 229 0.44 -14.20 -29.43
CA ASP A 229 0.13 -15.48 -28.79
C ASP A 229 -0.63 -15.23 -27.48
N VAL A 230 -1.94 -15.06 -27.63
CA VAL A 230 -2.83 -14.60 -26.57
C VAL A 230 -3.16 -15.72 -25.59
N ASN A 231 -3.15 -16.96 -26.08
CA ASN A 231 -3.41 -18.13 -25.24
C ASN A 231 -2.13 -18.74 -24.64
N ASN A 232 -0.96 -18.14 -24.91
CA ASN A 232 0.36 -18.52 -24.43
C ASN A 232 0.69 -19.99 -24.77
N ASP A 233 0.37 -20.43 -26.00
CA ASP A 233 0.61 -21.80 -26.47
C ASP A 233 1.90 -21.98 -27.31
N GLY A 234 2.67 -20.91 -27.43
CA GLY A 234 3.90 -20.79 -28.22
C GLY A 234 3.66 -20.52 -29.71
N SER A 235 2.43 -20.21 -30.13
CA SER A 235 2.13 -20.07 -31.56
C SER A 235 0.97 -19.13 -31.91
N ILE A 236 1.27 -18.10 -32.71
CA ILE A 236 0.25 -17.19 -33.25
C ILE A 236 -0.61 -17.92 -34.29
N ASN A 237 -1.87 -18.18 -33.95
CA ASN A 237 -2.82 -18.88 -34.79
C ASN A 237 -4.28 -18.43 -34.56
N ILE A 238 -5.26 -19.23 -35.02
CA ILE A 238 -6.68 -18.86 -34.92
C ILE A 238 -7.21 -18.98 -33.48
N LEU A 239 -6.55 -19.77 -32.64
CA LEU A 239 -6.94 -19.98 -31.25
C LEU A 239 -6.74 -18.70 -30.42
N ASP A 240 -5.72 -17.89 -30.73
CA ASP A 240 -5.49 -16.57 -30.12
C ASP A 240 -6.64 -15.60 -30.37
N ILE A 241 -7.07 -15.54 -31.63
CA ILE A 241 -8.25 -14.76 -32.02
C ILE A 241 -9.48 -15.23 -31.23
N THR A 242 -9.65 -16.54 -31.07
CA THR A 242 -10.79 -17.06 -30.28
C THR A 242 -10.67 -16.73 -28.80
N TYR A 243 -9.45 -16.64 -28.26
CA TYR A 243 -9.20 -16.25 -26.89
C TYR A 243 -9.61 -14.78 -26.65
N ILE A 244 -9.12 -13.83 -27.46
CA ILE A 244 -9.50 -12.41 -27.35
C ILE A 244 -11.03 -12.25 -27.46
N ILE A 245 -11.68 -12.95 -28.40
CA ILE A 245 -13.15 -12.91 -28.54
C ILE A 245 -13.86 -13.40 -27.27
N ASN A 246 -13.36 -14.47 -26.65
CA ASN A 246 -13.97 -15.03 -25.45
C ASN A 246 -13.79 -14.09 -24.26
N TYR A 247 -12.60 -13.51 -24.10
CA TYR A 247 -12.31 -12.49 -23.10
C TYR A 247 -13.22 -11.26 -23.25
N LEU A 248 -13.20 -10.60 -24.42
CA LEU A 248 -13.94 -9.35 -24.64
C LEU A 248 -15.46 -9.49 -24.63
N TYR A 249 -15.98 -10.62 -25.13
CA TYR A 249 -17.42 -10.72 -25.47
C TYR A 249 -18.15 -11.90 -24.84
N LYS A 250 -17.45 -12.82 -24.17
CA LYS A 250 -18.07 -14.03 -23.61
C LYS A 250 -17.72 -14.30 -22.14
N GLY A 251 -17.06 -13.36 -21.46
CA GLY A 251 -16.67 -13.50 -20.05
C GLY A 251 -15.64 -14.60 -19.82
N GLY A 252 -14.78 -14.84 -20.82
CA GLY A 252 -13.58 -15.65 -20.65
C GLY A 252 -12.57 -14.96 -19.73
N PRO A 253 -11.56 -15.71 -19.24
CA PRO A 253 -10.48 -15.14 -18.44
C PRO A 253 -9.70 -14.08 -19.23
N ALA A 254 -9.09 -13.13 -18.51
CA ALA A 254 -8.12 -12.22 -19.10
C ALA A 254 -6.90 -13.00 -19.62
N PRO A 255 -6.20 -12.50 -20.64
CA PRO A 255 -4.87 -12.99 -21.01
C PRO A 255 -3.91 -12.86 -19.82
N ILE A 256 -2.99 -13.82 -19.68
CA ILE A 256 -1.95 -13.78 -18.64
C ILE A 256 -0.99 -12.61 -18.90
N PHE A 257 -0.67 -12.38 -20.19
CA PHE A 257 0.08 -11.22 -20.68
C PHE A 257 -0.84 -10.32 -21.51
N PRO A 258 -1.43 -9.28 -20.92
CA PRO A 258 -2.21 -8.29 -21.66
C PRO A 258 -1.45 -7.69 -22.84
N GLU A 259 -0.15 -7.52 -22.72
CA GLU A 259 0.79 -6.95 -23.70
C GLU A 259 0.83 -7.82 -24.97
N ALA A 260 0.84 -9.14 -24.83
CA ALA A 260 0.76 -10.07 -25.96
C ALA A 260 -0.54 -9.96 -26.76
N SER A 261 -1.57 -9.31 -26.18
CA SER A 261 -2.92 -9.19 -26.77
C SER A 261 -3.19 -7.84 -27.43
N ASP A 262 -2.39 -6.81 -27.18
CA ASP A 262 -2.47 -5.48 -27.81
C ASP A 262 -1.54 -5.43 -29.04
N VAL A 263 -1.90 -6.22 -30.05
CA VAL A 263 -1.02 -6.52 -31.21
C VAL A 263 -0.87 -5.36 -32.20
N ASP A 264 -1.62 -4.28 -32.01
CA ASP A 264 -1.47 -3.03 -32.75
C ASP A 264 -0.89 -1.89 -31.89
N ASN A 265 -0.42 -2.20 -30.67
CA ASN A 265 0.21 -1.29 -29.71
C ASN A 265 -0.62 -0.02 -29.48
N SER A 266 -1.92 -0.20 -29.26
CA SER A 266 -2.86 0.90 -29.03
C SER A 266 -2.98 1.29 -27.56
N GLY A 267 -2.43 0.47 -26.65
CA GLY A 267 -2.62 0.51 -25.21
C GLY A 267 -3.96 -0.09 -24.76
N SER A 268 -4.67 -0.84 -25.63
CA SER A 268 -5.98 -1.38 -25.27
C SER A 268 -6.39 -2.62 -26.06
N ILE A 269 -6.67 -3.72 -25.36
CA ILE A 269 -7.18 -4.95 -25.98
C ILE A 269 -8.63 -4.74 -26.44
N ASN A 270 -8.86 -4.78 -27.75
CA ASN A 270 -10.16 -4.54 -28.37
C ASN A 270 -10.34 -5.32 -29.69
N ILE A 271 -11.35 -4.94 -30.49
CA ILE A 271 -11.68 -5.64 -31.75
C ILE A 271 -10.68 -5.38 -32.88
N LEU A 272 -9.88 -4.32 -32.76
CA LEU A 272 -8.84 -3.97 -33.71
C LEU A 272 -7.69 -4.98 -33.64
N ASP A 273 -7.33 -5.45 -32.45
CA ASP A 273 -6.35 -6.51 -32.22
C ASP A 273 -6.73 -7.80 -32.94
N ILE A 274 -7.99 -8.23 -32.76
CA ILE A 274 -8.55 -9.38 -33.49
C ILE A 274 -8.42 -9.18 -35.00
N SER A 275 -8.75 -7.97 -35.47
CA SER A 275 -8.68 -7.64 -36.90
C SER A 275 -7.25 -7.64 -37.43
N TYR A 276 -6.29 -7.26 -36.59
CA TYR A 276 -4.87 -7.22 -36.87
C TYR A 276 -4.29 -8.64 -37.00
N ILE A 277 -4.53 -9.53 -36.02
CA ILE A 277 -4.09 -10.95 -36.09
C ILE A 277 -4.69 -11.64 -37.33
N ILE A 278 -5.97 -11.41 -37.64
CA ILE A 278 -6.60 -11.93 -38.88
C ILE A 278 -5.88 -11.43 -40.14
N SER A 279 -5.48 -10.15 -40.16
CA SER A 279 -4.78 -9.55 -41.28
C SER A 279 -3.40 -10.18 -41.48
N TYR A 280 -2.65 -10.35 -40.39
CA TYR A 280 -1.37 -11.04 -40.37
C TYR A 280 -1.48 -12.48 -40.90
N LEU A 281 -2.31 -13.30 -40.26
CA LEU A 281 -2.42 -14.74 -40.57
C LEU A 281 -2.95 -15.03 -41.97
N TYR A 282 -3.89 -14.22 -42.48
CA TYR A 282 -4.68 -14.59 -43.66
C TYR A 282 -4.67 -13.59 -44.81
N LYS A 283 -4.18 -12.36 -44.60
CA LYS A 283 -4.23 -11.30 -45.62
C LYS A 283 -2.87 -10.75 -46.01
N GLY A 284 -1.78 -11.30 -45.46
CA GLY A 284 -0.42 -10.81 -45.70
C GLY A 284 -0.18 -9.44 -45.07
N GLY A 285 -0.85 -9.17 -43.93
CA GLY A 285 -0.58 -8.01 -43.09
C GLY A 285 0.80 -8.09 -42.41
N PRO A 286 1.22 -6.98 -41.76
CA PRO A 286 2.44 -6.95 -40.96
C PRO A 286 2.38 -7.92 -39.76
N GLU A 287 3.54 -8.25 -39.20
CA GLU A 287 3.65 -8.99 -37.93
C GLU A 287 3.05 -8.17 -36.77
N PRO A 288 2.53 -8.82 -35.71
CA PRO A 288 2.09 -8.16 -34.47
C PRO A 288 3.17 -7.25 -33.88
N GLU A 289 2.75 -6.08 -33.38
CA GLU A 289 3.61 -5.14 -32.66
C GLU A 289 3.03 -4.92 -31.26
N CYS A 290 3.76 -5.34 -30.23
CA CYS A 290 3.37 -5.21 -28.82
C CYS A 290 4.45 -4.42 -28.06
N SER A 291 4.09 -3.79 -26.94
CA SER A 291 4.99 -3.03 -26.06
C SER A 291 4.89 -3.47 -24.62
#